data_AF-A0A7H0YGG6-F1
#
_entry.id   AF-A0A7H0YGG6-F1
#
_cell.length_a   1.000
_cell.length_b   1.000
_cell.length_c   1.000
_cell.angle_alpha   90.00
_cell.angle_beta   90.00
_cell.angle_gamma   90.00
#
_symmetry.space_group_name_H-M   'P 1'
#
loop_
_entity.id
_entity.type
_entity.pdbx_description
1 polymer ?
#
loop_
_entity_poly.entity_id
_entity_poly.type
_entity_poly.pdbx_seq_one_letter_code
_entity_poly.pdbx_strand_id
1 'polypeptide(L)'
;MSVKDNKGLIDFYGTYSDYKKGNPSGLIKKEEYEDYFSTKEIQKILVGESARLLRQFPDLNAISIVLPFDGKTYSIDLDRSSINNFLGYKIESLSTEDRSWNDKFSDPYIYDKSNRQKFFDTFVKTN
;
A
#
# COMPACT_ATOMS: atom_id res chain seq x y z
N MET A 1 -5.51 6.75 -8.83
CA MET A 1 -4.31 6.06 -9.32
C MET A 1 -4.07 6.49 -10.75
N SER A 2 -2.82 6.80 -11.10
CA SER A 2 -2.37 6.96 -12.49
C SER A 2 -1.30 5.92 -12.81
N VAL A 3 -1.11 5.64 -14.10
CA VAL A 3 -0.05 4.76 -14.58
C VAL A 3 0.72 5.47 -15.68
N LYS A 4 2.05 5.51 -15.56
CA LYS A 4 2.95 6.06 -16.59
C LYS A 4 4.22 5.22 -16.62
N ASP A 5 4.70 4.87 -17.81
CA ASP A 5 5.92 4.08 -18.01
C ASP A 5 5.94 2.78 -17.17
N ASN A 6 4.80 2.09 -17.11
CA ASN A 6 4.60 0.88 -16.30
C ASN A 6 4.82 1.08 -14.79
N LYS A 7 4.69 2.32 -14.31
CA LYS A 7 4.73 2.68 -12.90
C LYS A 7 3.39 3.23 -12.46
N GLY A 8 2.87 2.70 -11.36
CA GLY A 8 1.64 3.17 -10.74
C GLY A 8 1.96 4.28 -9.75
N LEU A 9 1.06 5.25 -9.63
CA LEU A 9 1.09 6.28 -8.60
C LEU A 9 -0.26 6.35 -7.89
N ILE A 10 -0.23 6.34 -6.56
CA ILE A 10 -1.38 6.54 -5.69
C ILE A 10 -1.06 7.63 -4.68
N ASP A 11 -1.74 8.77 -4.83
CA ASP A 11 -1.70 9.87 -3.87
C ASP A 11 -2.98 9.85 -3.05
N PHE A 12 -2.85 9.68 -1.73
CA PHE A 12 -3.94 9.86 -0.80
C PHE A 12 -4.11 11.34 -0.48
N TYR A 13 -5.37 11.76 -0.28
CA TYR A 13 -5.64 13.07 0.32
C TYR A 13 -5.07 13.10 1.75
N GLY A 14 -4.51 14.23 2.17
CA GLY A 14 -3.91 14.37 3.51
C GLY A 14 -4.84 14.94 4.55
N THR A 15 -5.95 15.54 4.12
CA THR A 15 -6.96 16.13 5.00
C THR A 15 -8.35 15.78 4.49
N TYR A 16 -9.32 15.75 5.41
CA TYR A 16 -10.72 15.62 5.03
C TYR A 16 -11.17 16.73 4.07
N SER A 17 -10.65 17.95 4.24
CA SER A 17 -10.96 19.08 3.36
C SER A 17 -10.53 18.80 1.92
N ASP A 18 -9.32 18.30 1.71
CA ASP A 18 -8.82 17.99 0.37
C ASP A 18 -9.54 16.78 -0.23
N TYR A 19 -9.84 15.76 0.60
CA TYR A 19 -10.70 14.65 0.19
C TYR A 19 -12.06 15.15 -0.31
N LYS A 20 -12.72 16.07 0.41
CA LYS A 20 -14.03 16.61 0.03
C LYS A 20 -13.99 17.49 -1.21
N LYS A 21 -12.91 18.27 -1.40
CA LYS A 21 -12.70 19.03 -2.65
C LYS A 21 -12.58 18.08 -3.85
N GLY A 22 -11.82 16.99 -3.70
CA GLY A 22 -11.63 15.99 -4.74
C GLY A 22 -12.82 15.06 -4.94
N ASN A 23 -13.65 14.87 -3.91
CA ASN A 23 -14.83 14.01 -3.91
C ASN A 23 -16.05 14.74 -3.30
N PRO A 24 -16.63 15.74 -3.99
CA PRO A 24 -17.71 16.56 -3.42
C PRO A 24 -18.95 15.75 -2.98
N SER A 25 -19.30 14.73 -3.77
CA SER A 25 -20.42 13.81 -3.51
C SER A 25 -20.07 12.66 -2.54
N GLY A 26 -18.84 12.59 -2.03
CA GLY A 26 -18.41 11.53 -1.11
C GLY A 26 -19.23 11.52 0.18
N LEU A 27 -19.66 10.33 0.61
CA LEU A 27 -20.51 10.17 1.79
C LEU A 27 -19.72 10.05 3.10
N ILE A 28 -18.39 9.94 3.01
CA ILE A 28 -17.50 9.84 4.18
C ILE A 28 -17.60 11.13 5.00
N LYS A 29 -17.90 10.98 6.29
CA LYS A 29 -17.91 12.06 7.27
C LYS A 29 -16.49 12.38 7.73
N LYS A 30 -16.30 13.56 8.33
CA LYS A 30 -15.00 14.00 8.81
C LYS A 30 -14.42 13.02 9.83
N GLU A 31 -15.25 12.61 10.78
CA GLU A 31 -14.88 11.71 11.87
C GLU A 31 -14.46 10.34 11.32
N GLU A 32 -15.24 9.80 10.36
CA GLU A 32 -14.92 8.53 9.69
C GLU A 32 -13.59 8.60 8.94
N TYR A 33 -13.26 9.74 8.35
CA TYR A 33 -12.00 9.94 7.64
C TYR A 33 -10.81 10.04 8.59
N GLU A 34 -10.95 10.82 9.67
CA GLU A 34 -9.89 11.05 10.66
C GLU A 34 -9.62 9.80 11.51
N ASP A 35 -10.67 9.04 11.86
CA ASP A 35 -10.55 7.81 12.66
C ASP A 35 -10.02 6.60 11.86
N TYR A 36 -10.10 6.63 10.53
CA TYR A 36 -9.73 5.50 9.68
C TYR A 36 -8.23 5.18 9.74
N PHE A 37 -7.40 6.22 9.70
CA PHE A 37 -5.95 6.05 9.56
C PHE A 37 -5.26 5.92 10.92
N SER A 38 -5.37 4.74 11.55
CA SER A 38 -4.43 4.39 12.62
C SER A 38 -3.05 4.02 12.06
N THR A 39 -1.98 4.08 12.86
CA THR A 39 -0.64 3.59 12.45
C THR A 39 -0.69 2.16 11.90
N LYS A 40 -1.50 1.29 12.50
CA LYS A 40 -1.69 -0.09 12.03
C LYS A 40 -2.33 -0.15 10.66
N GLU A 41 -3.34 0.67 10.39
CA GLU A 41 -4.03 0.67 9.10
C GLU A 41 -3.16 1.29 8.00
N ILE A 42 -2.40 2.35 8.29
CA ILE A 42 -1.40 2.91 7.37
C ILE A 42 -0.37 1.83 6.98
N GLN A 43 0.15 1.07 7.95
CA GLN A 43 1.08 -0.02 7.67
C GLN A 43 0.46 -1.08 6.75
N LYS A 44 -0.77 -1.51 7.03
CA LYS A 44 -1.45 -2.51 6.21
C LYS A 44 -1.70 -2.01 4.79
N ILE A 45 -2.09 -0.74 4.63
CA ILE A 45 -2.29 -0.13 3.32
C ILE A 45 -0.98 -0.16 2.53
N LEU A 46 0.10 0.37 3.10
CA LEU A 46 1.37 0.50 2.37
C LEU A 46 2.02 -0.86 2.08
N VAL A 47 1.94 -1.83 2.99
CA VAL A 47 2.45 -3.20 2.79
C VAL A 47 1.56 -3.98 1.82
N GLY A 48 0.25 -3.95 2.05
CA GLY A 48 -0.72 -4.75 1.32
C GLY A 48 -0.96 -4.26 -0.10
N GLU A 49 -1.25 -2.98 -0.28
CA GLU A 49 -1.61 -2.44 -1.60
C GLU A 49 -0.42 -2.41 -2.55
N SER A 50 0.79 -2.07 -2.07
CA SER A 50 1.98 -2.08 -2.93
C SER A 50 2.25 -3.47 -3.50
N ALA A 51 2.24 -4.51 -2.66
CA ALA A 51 2.44 -5.89 -3.09
C ALA A 51 1.27 -6.44 -3.92
N ARG A 52 0.02 -6.12 -3.55
CA ARG A 52 -1.17 -6.56 -4.27
C ARG A 52 -1.18 -6.04 -5.70
N LEU A 53 -0.82 -4.77 -5.90
CA LEU A 53 -0.78 -4.16 -7.24
C LEU A 53 0.35 -4.77 -8.10
N LEU A 54 1.54 -4.98 -7.52
CA LEU A 54 2.65 -5.63 -8.23
C LEU A 54 2.36 -7.11 -8.55
N ARG A 55 1.52 -7.79 -7.76
CA ARG A 55 1.01 -9.13 -8.07
C ARG A 55 -0.02 -9.12 -9.18
N GLN A 56 -1.03 -8.26 -9.06
CA GLN A 56 -2.23 -8.29 -9.89
C GLN A 56 -1.98 -7.81 -11.32
N PHE A 57 -1.04 -6.87 -11.51
CA PHE A 57 -0.78 -6.24 -12.79
C PHE A 57 0.61 -6.63 -13.29
N PRO A 58 0.74 -7.66 -14.14
CA PRO A 58 2.04 -8.17 -14.59
C PRO A 58 2.84 -7.14 -15.41
N ASP A 59 2.19 -6.17 -16.04
CA ASP A 59 2.86 -5.07 -16.75
C ASP A 59 3.35 -3.95 -15.81
N LEU A 60 2.91 -3.93 -14.54
CA LEU A 60 3.30 -2.92 -13.56
C LEU A 60 4.66 -3.26 -12.93
N ASN A 61 5.69 -2.50 -13.29
CA ASN A 61 7.05 -2.72 -12.81
C ASN A 61 7.32 -2.10 -11.43
N ALA A 62 6.62 -1.01 -11.10
CA ALA A 62 6.77 -0.33 -9.82
C ALA A 62 5.47 0.36 -9.39
N ILE A 63 5.37 0.65 -8.10
CA ILE A 63 4.29 1.39 -7.48
C ILE A 63 4.88 2.43 -6.53
N SER A 64 4.36 3.66 -6.64
CA SER A 64 4.59 4.74 -5.69
C SER A 64 3.28 5.03 -4.96
N ILE A 65 3.31 5.04 -3.63
CA ILE A 65 2.16 5.43 -2.81
C ILE A 65 2.61 6.52 -1.85
N VAL A 66 1.87 7.63 -1.81
CA VAL A 66 2.05 8.73 -0.87
C VAL A 66 0.80 8.87 -0.01
N LEU A 67 0.99 8.71 1.30
CA LEU A 67 -0.07 8.77 2.31
C LEU A 67 0.28 9.81 3.38
N PRO A 68 -0.22 11.05 3.24
CA PRO A 68 -0.16 12.06 4.29
C PRO A 68 -1.22 11.79 5.38
N PHE A 69 -0.81 11.79 6.64
CA PHE A 69 -1.71 11.67 7.78
C PHE A 69 -1.09 12.25 9.06
N ASP A 70 -1.88 13.03 9.81
CA ASP A 70 -1.53 13.63 11.11
C ASP A 70 -0.15 14.33 11.12
N GLY A 71 0.06 15.23 10.15
CA GLY A 71 1.29 16.00 10.02
C GLY A 71 2.52 15.21 9.54
N LYS A 72 2.38 13.91 9.27
CA LYS A 72 3.43 13.05 8.70
C LYS A 72 3.08 12.64 7.27
N THR A 73 4.10 12.37 6.48
CA THR A 73 3.96 11.77 5.15
C THR A 73 4.64 10.41 5.12
N TYR A 74 3.84 9.36 4.90
CA TYR A 74 4.33 8.02 4.66
C TYR A 74 4.40 7.79 3.15
N SER A 75 5.53 7.30 2.67
CA SER A 75 5.72 7.04 1.24
C SER A 75 6.45 5.74 0.99
N ILE A 76 6.05 5.05 -0.06
CA ILE A 76 6.71 3.84 -0.55
C ILE A 76 6.91 3.96 -2.06
N ASP A 77 8.13 3.70 -2.50
CA ASP A 77 8.52 3.54 -3.90
C ASP A 77 9.05 2.13 -4.07
N LEU A 78 8.21 1.22 -4.55
CA LEU A 78 8.51 -0.21 -4.59
C LEU A 78 8.47 -0.74 -6.02
N ASP A 79 9.61 -1.23 -6.49
CA ASP A 79 9.69 -2.00 -7.73
C ASP A 79 9.56 -3.51 -7.48
N ARG A 80 9.16 -4.23 -8.52
CA ARG A 80 8.95 -5.69 -8.45
C ARG A 80 10.22 -6.46 -8.08
N SER A 81 11.38 -6.03 -8.55
CA SER A 81 12.63 -6.72 -8.26
C SER A 81 12.99 -6.61 -6.77
N SER A 82 12.77 -5.45 -6.17
CA SER A 82 13.00 -5.18 -4.76
C SER A 82 12.12 -6.05 -3.85
N ILE A 83 10.81 -6.13 -4.11
CA ILE A 83 9.93 -7.00 -3.32
C ILE A 83 10.24 -8.48 -3.53
N ASN A 84 10.55 -8.91 -4.76
CA ASN A 84 10.88 -10.31 -5.02
C ASN A 84 12.18 -10.72 -4.33
N ASN A 85 13.18 -9.84 -4.28
CA ASN A 85 14.42 -10.06 -3.56
C ASN A 85 14.19 -10.15 -2.04
N PHE A 86 13.35 -9.28 -1.49
CA PHE A 86 13.00 -9.31 -0.07
C PHE A 86 12.25 -10.59 0.34
N LEU A 87 11.33 -11.05 -0.51
CA LEU A 87 10.51 -12.23 -0.24
C LEU A 87 11.21 -13.56 -0.55
N GLY A 88 12.19 -13.55 -1.46
CA GLY A 88 12.83 -14.77 -1.98
C GLY A 88 11.97 -15.56 -2.97
N TYR A 89 10.87 -14.96 -3.46
CA TYR A 89 10.00 -15.54 -4.48
C TYR A 89 9.31 -14.44 -5.29
N LYS A 90 8.71 -14.82 -6.42
CA LYS A 90 8.00 -13.91 -7.32
C LYS A 90 6.62 -13.56 -6.78
N ILE A 91 6.39 -12.31 -6.39
CA ILE A 91 5.08 -11.86 -5.91
C ILE A 91 3.99 -12.06 -6.96
N GLU A 92 4.33 -11.89 -8.24
CA GLU A 92 3.46 -12.08 -9.40
C GLU A 92 3.10 -13.55 -9.68
N SER A 93 3.77 -14.50 -9.03
CA SER A 93 3.39 -15.92 -9.11
C SER A 93 2.29 -16.32 -8.15
N LEU A 94 1.90 -15.43 -7.23
CA LEU A 94 0.89 -15.73 -6.21
C LEU A 94 -0.53 -15.52 -6.75
N SER A 95 -1.41 -16.45 -6.41
CA SER A 95 -2.83 -16.44 -6.77
C SER A 95 -3.72 -16.43 -5.53
N THR A 96 -4.91 -15.86 -5.68
CA THR A 96 -5.99 -15.95 -4.69
C THR A 96 -6.77 -17.25 -4.80
N GLU A 97 -6.75 -17.89 -5.98
CA GLU A 97 -7.51 -19.12 -6.26
C GLU A 97 -6.90 -20.35 -5.58
N ASP A 98 -5.57 -20.40 -5.49
CA ASP A 98 -4.83 -21.49 -4.84
C ASP A 98 -4.37 -21.15 -3.42
N ARG A 99 -4.83 -20.00 -2.89
CA ARG A 99 -4.46 -19.43 -1.59
C ARG A 99 -2.98 -19.06 -1.44
N SER A 100 -2.13 -19.20 -2.45
CA SER A 100 -0.70 -18.88 -2.32
C SER A 100 -0.45 -17.41 -1.97
N TRP A 101 -1.32 -16.49 -2.40
CA TRP A 101 -1.34 -15.10 -1.92
C TRP A 101 -1.53 -15.00 -0.41
N ASN A 102 -2.53 -15.72 0.11
CA ASN A 102 -2.86 -15.72 1.54
C ASN A 102 -1.71 -16.31 2.36
N ASP A 103 -1.35 -17.55 2.02
CA ASP A 103 -0.46 -18.37 2.83
C ASP A 103 1.00 -17.87 2.78
N LYS A 104 1.43 -17.26 1.65
CA LYS A 104 2.81 -16.77 1.49
C LYS A 104 2.98 -15.28 1.77
N PHE A 105 1.98 -14.44 1.48
CA PHE A 105 2.14 -12.99 1.62
C PHE A 105 1.17 -12.35 2.60
N SER A 106 -0.15 -12.48 2.39
CA SER A 106 -1.14 -11.72 3.18
C SER A 106 -1.05 -12.05 4.66
N ASP A 107 -1.12 -13.32 5.03
CA ASP A 107 -1.11 -13.71 6.44
C ASP A 107 0.26 -13.43 7.07
N PRO A 108 1.40 -13.79 6.42
CA PRO A 108 2.72 -13.56 7.00
C PRO A 108 3.20 -12.11 6.99
N TYR A 109 2.68 -11.19 6.18
CA TYR A 109 3.20 -9.82 6.07
C TYR A 109 2.15 -8.72 6.26
N ILE A 110 0.86 -8.97 6.01
CA ILE A 110 -0.20 -7.99 6.28
C ILE A 110 -0.76 -8.20 7.68
N TYR A 111 -1.00 -9.46 8.09
CA TYR A 111 -1.65 -9.76 9.37
C TYR A 111 -0.68 -10.03 10.51
N ASP A 112 0.47 -10.66 10.25
CA ASP A 112 1.55 -10.77 11.24
C ASP A 112 2.16 -9.40 11.56
N LYS A 113 2.21 -9.04 12.85
CA LYS A 113 2.66 -7.72 13.30
C LYS A 113 4.17 -7.51 13.06
N SER A 114 4.98 -8.53 13.31
CA SER A 114 6.44 -8.41 13.26
C SER A 114 6.93 -8.25 11.82
N ASN A 115 6.45 -9.09 10.93
CA ASN A 115 6.79 -9.05 9.52
C ASN A 115 6.17 -7.85 8.80
N ARG A 116 4.95 -7.42 9.17
CA ARG A 116 4.39 -6.16 8.68
C ARG A 116 5.29 -4.99 9.02
N GLN A 117 5.74 -4.92 10.27
CA GLN A 117 6.67 -3.87 10.71
C GLN A 117 8.00 -3.95 9.96
N LYS A 118 8.56 -5.15 9.80
CA LYS A 118 9.81 -5.36 9.05
C LYS A 118 9.69 -4.87 7.59
N PHE A 119 8.63 -5.24 6.89
CA PHE A 119 8.38 -4.75 5.53
C PHE A 119 8.26 -3.23 5.51
N PHE A 120 7.45 -2.68 6.42
CA PHE A 120 7.23 -1.25 6.54
C PHE A 120 8.55 -0.50 6.75
N ASP A 121 9.36 -0.91 7.72
CA ASP A 121 10.66 -0.27 8.01
C ASP A 121 11.66 -0.41 6.87
N THR A 122 11.53 -1.46 6.05
CA THR A 122 12.42 -1.70 4.90
C THR A 122 12.10 -0.75 3.74
N PHE A 123 10.82 -0.49 3.47
CA PHE A 123 10.39 0.14 2.23
C PHE A 123 9.69 1.49 2.39
N VAL A 124 9.19 1.81 3.59
CA VAL A 124 8.42 3.03 3.84
C VAL A 124 9.31 4.12 4.43
N LYS A 125 9.27 5.29 3.82
CA LYS A 125 9.85 6.53 4.36
C LYS A 125 8.78 7.33 5.09
N THR A 126 9.12 7.83 6.27
CA THR A 126 8.26 8.73 7.05
C THR A 126 8.96 10.08 7.20
N ASN A 127 8.33 11.14 6.72
CA ASN A 127 8.81 12.53 6.82
C ASN A 127 7.79 13.41 7.55
#